data_AF-A0A5C7SBP3-F1
#
_entry.id   AF-A0A5C7SBP3-F1
#
_cell.length_a   1.000
_cell.length_b   1.000
_cell.length_c   1.000
_cell.angle_alpha   90.00
_cell.angle_beta   90.00
_cell.angle_gamma   90.00
#
_symmetry.space_group_name_H-M   'P 1'
#
loop_
_entity.id
_entity.type
_entity.pdbx_description
1 polymer ?
#
loop_
_entity_poly.entity_id
_entity_poly.type
_entity_poly.pdbx_seq_one_letter_code
_entity_poly.pdbx_strand_id
1 'polypeptide(L)' 'MAYEKTVSVSFRVSPQFKELLVAAAAQEKRSLTNMLEVLLERHCQKVGISVAPAASNNQKNG' A
#
# COMPACT_ATOMS: atom_id res chain seq x y z
N MET A 1 17.87 14.03 -8.59
CA MET A 1 17.64 13.31 -7.31
C MET A 1 16.56 12.27 -7.57
N ALA A 2 16.92 10.99 -7.58
CA ALA A 2 15.94 9.92 -7.76
C ALA A 2 15.23 9.71 -6.42
N TYR A 3 14.05 10.31 -6.27
CA TYR A 3 13.18 10.03 -5.14
C TYR A 3 12.84 8.54 -5.19
N GLU A 4 13.19 7.79 -4.15
CA GLU A 4 12.86 6.37 -4.05
C GLU A 4 11.33 6.25 -4.10
N LYS A 5 10.80 5.85 -5.26
CA LYS A 5 9.34 5.78 -5.52
C LYS A 5 8.64 4.73 -4.67
N THR A 6 9.40 3.85 -4.02
CA THR A 6 8.90 2.66 -3.33
C THR A 6 9.68 2.45 -2.04
N VAL A 7 8.96 2.29 -0.93
CA VAL A 7 9.52 1.92 0.38
C VAL A 7 9.17 0.46 0.64
N SER A 8 10.14 -0.33 1.11
CA SER A 8 9.91 -1.74 1.45
C SER A 8 9.20 -1.87 2.80
N VAL A 9 8.11 -2.63 2.85
CA VAL A 9 7.37 -2.94 4.09
C VAL A 9 7.38 -4.45 4.32
N SER A 10 7.77 -4.88 5.53
CA SER A 10 7.82 -6.30 5.90
C SER A 10 6.61 -6.68 6.77
N PHE A 11 5.86 -7.70 6.35
CA PHE A 11 4.70 -8.21 7.09
C PHE A 11 4.91 -9.66 7.49
N ARG A 12 4.46 -10.04 8.68
CA ARG A 12 4.27 -11.43 9.07
C ARG A 12 2.79 -11.75 8.96
N VAL A 13 2.47 -12.78 8.20
CA VAL A 13 1.09 -13.20 7.89
C VAL A 13 0.94 -14.70 8.11
N SER A 14 -0.31 -15.15 8.26
CA SER A 14 -0.57 -16.59 8.33
C SER A 14 -0.30 -17.26 6.98
N PRO A 15 0.02 -18.58 6.97
CA PRO A 15 0.18 -19.33 5.72
C PRO A 15 -1.06 -19.25 4.83
N GLN A 16 -2.25 -19.37 5.42
CA GLN A 16 -3.52 -19.26 4.71
C GLN A 16 -3.70 -17.91 4.02
N PHE A 17 -3.35 -16.80 4.67
CA PHE A 17 -3.42 -15.47 4.06
C PHE A 17 -2.50 -15.37 2.84
N LYS A 18 -1.28 -15.92 2.94
CA LYS A 18 -0.34 -15.95 1.81
C LYS A 18 -0.93 -16.70 0.62
N GLU A 19 -1.53 -17.86 0.84
CA GLU A 19 -2.16 -18.65 -0.24
C GLU A 19 -3.31 -17.90 -0.91
N LEU A 20 -4.17 -17.27 -0.12
CA LEU A 20 -5.26 -16.43 -0.65
C LEU A 20 -4.73 -15.25 -1.46
N LEU A 21 -3.68 -14.58 -0.98
CA LEU A 21 -3.06 -13.46 -1.70
C LEU A 21 -2.46 -13.91 -3.03
N VAL A 22 -1.80 -15.08 -3.06
CA VAL A 22 -1.26 -15.68 -4.29
C VAL A 22 -2.37 -16.01 -5.28
N ALA A 23 -3.45 -16.63 -4.82
CA ALA A 23 -4.59 -16.98 -5.67
C ALA A 23 -5.28 -15.72 -6.25
N ALA A 24 -5.43 -14.66 -5.46
CA ALA A 24 -6.03 -13.41 -5.91
C ALA A 24 -5.13 -12.67 -6.91
N ALA A 25 -3.83 -12.58 -6.63
CA ALA A 25 -2.85 -11.96 -7.52
C ALA A 25 -2.75 -12.68 -8.88
N ALA A 26 -2.81 -14.03 -8.87
CA ALA A 26 -2.80 -14.85 -10.07
C ALA A 26 -4.04 -14.60 -10.95
N GLN A 27 -5.21 -14.42 -10.35
CA GLN A 27 -6.45 -14.13 -11.08
C GLN A 27 -6.40 -12.77 -11.80
N GLU A 28 -5.85 -11.73 -11.16
CA GLU A 28 -5.75 -10.40 -11.74
C GLU A 28 -4.47 -10.16 -12.57
N LYS A 29 -3.59 -11.17 -12.71
CA LYS A 29 -2.28 -11.10 -13.39
C LYS A 29 -1.38 -9.98 -12.84
N ARG A 30 -1.34 -9.81 -11.52
CA ARG A 30 -0.57 -8.77 -10.82
C ARG A 30 0.43 -9.39 -9.85
N SER A 31 1.45 -8.63 -9.45
CA SER A 31 2.34 -9.04 -8.37
C SER A 31 1.62 -9.03 -7.02
N LEU A 32 2.15 -9.75 -6.02
CA LEU A 32 1.58 -9.79 -4.66
C LEU A 32 1.53 -8.39 -4.03
N THR A 33 2.58 -7.59 -4.22
CA THR A 33 2.64 -6.21 -3.72
C THR A 33 1.54 -5.37 -4.33
N ASN A 34 1.39 -5.37 -5.66
CA ASN A 34 0.37 -4.58 -6.35
C ASN A 34 -1.05 -5.05 -5.98
N MET A 35 -1.24 -6.35 -5.75
CA MET A 35 -2.51 -6.86 -5.24
C MET A 35 -2.81 -6.32 -3.84
N LEU A 36 -1.81 -6.28 -2.96
CA LEU A 36 -1.97 -5.76 -1.61
C LEU A 36 -2.25 -4.24 -1.61
N GLU A 37 -1.59 -3.49 -2.48
CA GLU A 37 -1.85 -2.05 -2.68
C GLU A 37 -3.31 -1.82 -3.09
N VAL A 38 -3.80 -2.51 -4.13
CA VAL A 38 -5.19 -2.38 -4.58
C VAL A 38 -6.20 -2.76 -3.49
N LEU A 39 -5.93 -3.83 -2.74
CA LEU A 39 -6.79 -4.24 -1.62
C LEU A 39 -6.85 -3.17 -0.54
N LEU A 40 -5.70 -2.59 -0.19
CA LEU A 40 -5.60 -1.53 0.81
C LEU A 40 -6.29 -0.26 0.33
N GLU A 41 -6.02 0.20 -0.90
CA GLU A 41 -6.65 1.37 -1.50
C GLU A 41 -8.17 1.23 -1.54
N ARG A 42 -8.69 0.09 -2.02
CA ARG A 42 -10.13 -0.19 -2.04
C ARG A 42 -10.73 -0.23 -0.65
N HIS A 43 -10.04 -0.80 0.33
CA HIS A 43 -10.51 -0.82 1.71
C HIS A 43 -10.59 0.60 2.28
N CYS A 44 -9.51 1.38 2.16
CA CYS A 44 -9.46 2.77 2.61
C CYS A 44 -10.54 3.62 1.93
N GLN A 45 -10.73 3.49 0.62
CA GLN A 45 -11.79 4.18 -0.11
C GLN A 45 -13.19 3.82 0.41
N LYS A 46 -13.44 2.54 0.69
CA LYS A 46 -14.74 2.06 1.23
C LYS A 46 -15.02 2.59 2.64
N VAL A 47 -13.98 2.73 3.47
CA VAL A 47 -14.08 3.20 4.86
C VAL A 47 -13.99 4.74 4.96
N GLY A 48 -13.62 5.41 3.87
CA GLY A 48 -13.42 6.87 3.85
C GLY A 48 -12.09 7.33 4.46
N ILE A 49 -11.10 6.44 4.51
CA ILE A 49 -9.74 6.75 4.99
C ILE A 49 -8.96 7.35 3.82
N SER A 50 -8.64 8.64 3.91
CA SER A 50 -7.75 9.32 2.97
C SER A 50 -6.52 9.81 3.73
N VAL A 51 -5.34 9.43 3.27
CA VAL A 51 -4.11 10.04 3.77
C VAL A 51 -4.07 11.45 3.20
N ALA A 52 -4.23 12.47 4.06
CA ALA A 52 -3.99 13.84 3.64
C ALA A 52 -2.55 13.93 3.10
N PRO A 53 -2.31 14.53 1.92
CA PRO A 53 -0.95 14.78 1.48
C PRO A 53 -0.28 15.54 2.62
N ALA A 54 0.82 15.00 3.15
CA ALA A 54 1.54 15.62 4.23
C ALA A 54 1.80 17.07 3.84
N ALA A 55 1.06 18.01 4.44
CA ALA A 55 1.33 19.41 4.30
C ALA A 55 2.78 19.55 4.79
N SER A 56 3.70 19.80 3.85
CA SER A 56 5.07 20.16 4.18
C SER A 56 4.95 21.45 4.99
N ASN A 57 4.89 21.29 6.32
CA ASN A 57 4.85 22.38 7.26
C ASN A 57 6.26 22.95 7.32
N ASN A 58 6.66 23.65 6.25
CA ASN A 58 7.89 24.44 6.24
C ASN A 58 7.61 25.71 7.05
N GLN A 59 7.71 25.56 8.37
CA GLN A 59 7.61 26.64 9.34
C GLN A 59 8.69 27.69 9.05
N LYS A 60 8.22 28.92 8.88
CA LYS A 60 9.02 30.15 8.91
C LYS A 60 9.89 30.21 10.19
N ASN A 61 11.14 30.59 10.02
CA ASN A 61 12.00 31.34 10.94
C ASN A 61 13.11 31.91 10.04
N GLY A 62 13.47 33.19 10.01
CA GLY A 62 13.20 34.36 10.82
C GLY A 62 14.31 35.34 10.46
#